data_AF-A0A7K2PBY8-F1
#
_entry.id   AF-A0A7K2PBY8-F1
#
_cell.length_a   1.000
_cell.length_b   1.000
_cell.length_c   1.000
_cell.angle_alpha   90.00
_cell.angle_beta   90.00
_cell.angle_gamma   90.00
#
_symmetry.space_group_name_H-M   'P 1'
#
loop_
_entity.id
_entity.type
_entity.pdbx_description
1 polymer ?
#
loop_
_entity_poly.entity_id
_entity_poly.type
_entity_poly.pdbx_seq_one_letter_code
_entity_poly.pdbx_strand_id
1 'polypeptide(L)'
;AWLDEARPTARPGIWRFGYRPPKEAPERVAPVTVVGMLVPLALAMLVWSLWQRGVTSYQYALLRLFTPDDWWWGGTLASPKVFEGREVAAPGAEALVIYEGLAFAVLVLLVAVLGSWHAIVSHYVTRRPQPARALISALLALVVLSFVFPDAFPVVGWSPVPLVDPLLSLTVLVSDGYGLMASRLYTDTLYAVVTLLVVWPFARLGGWLPYARTLLARRAAAPTPGVPVVRPRSQWPALRDVGQYEAADLLTGEVTRGTVNDVDCARIENAFSAARRGATLDAFRDTVLRRGGTAWTHPSGARDLRRRTASHDLLAGQVRIGRWTAAQQAPLPYQDAGAALGPEVLGTSLLAVGPPGSGKTRALVEPVTEALALQALTGACAVVAVSAPGAPVCADDAFDVVVRIGDPASVHDLDPYAESDDPDDAAAILAEALVGDLDTVGAQGAVTALAQLLGPFRAVHGRFPSLPELHALLAGEETVLTRLGEALAASGNDVMRRELDARVRQTGAPGDAGRALADRLA
;
A
#
# COMPACT_ATOMS: atom_id res chain seq x y z
N ALA A 1 28.65 8.44 10.21
CA ALA A 1 28.09 7.80 11.43
C ALA A 1 26.55 7.87 11.43
N TRP A 2 25.92 9.04 11.66
CA TRP A 2 24.45 9.14 11.68
C TRP A 2 23.80 9.09 10.27
N LEU A 3 24.47 9.61 9.24
CA LEU A 3 23.98 9.53 7.85
C LEU A 3 23.92 8.09 7.34
N ASP A 4 24.90 7.28 7.74
CA ASP A 4 25.08 5.91 7.26
C ASP A 4 24.26 4.88 8.04
N GLU A 5 23.60 5.30 9.12
CA GLU A 5 22.74 4.42 9.91
C GLU A 5 21.60 3.84 9.06
N ALA A 6 21.33 2.55 9.24
CA ALA A 6 20.34 1.87 8.44
C ALA A 6 18.93 2.42 8.71
N ARG A 7 18.17 2.65 7.63
CA ARG A 7 16.77 3.08 7.64
C ARG A 7 15.93 2.13 6.78
N PRO A 8 15.78 0.85 7.19
CA PRO A 8 15.05 -0.11 6.38
C PRO A 8 13.59 0.31 6.20
N THR A 9 12.99 -0.07 5.08
CA THR A 9 11.55 0.11 4.85
C THR A 9 10.79 -0.69 5.90
N ALA A 10 10.06 0.02 6.76
CA ALA A 10 9.25 -0.55 7.83
C ALA A 10 7.78 -0.13 7.68
N ARG A 11 6.89 -0.84 8.37
CA ARG A 11 5.47 -0.49 8.43
C ARG A 11 5.27 0.92 9.03
N PRO A 12 4.18 1.63 8.69
CA PRO A 12 3.88 2.93 9.28
C PRO A 12 3.88 2.87 10.81
N GLY A 13 4.32 3.94 11.48
CA GLY A 13 4.39 4.01 12.94
C GLY A 13 5.71 3.51 13.54
N ILE A 14 6.58 2.86 12.77
CA ILE A 14 7.89 2.37 13.22
C ILE A 14 8.97 3.41 12.93
N TRP A 15 9.73 3.78 13.96
CA TRP A 15 10.94 4.58 13.86
C TRP A 15 12.01 3.82 13.08
N ARG A 16 12.43 4.31 11.91
CA ARG A 16 13.31 3.59 10.99
C ARG A 16 14.79 3.73 11.31
N PHE A 17 15.21 4.86 11.87
CA PHE A 17 16.62 5.12 12.19
C PHE A 17 17.16 4.09 13.18
N GLY A 18 18.07 3.22 12.71
CA GLY A 18 18.66 2.12 13.48
C GLY A 18 17.70 0.95 13.73
N TYR A 19 16.55 0.90 13.05
CA TYR A 19 15.60 -0.20 13.21
C TYR A 19 16.14 -1.50 12.64
N ARG A 20 16.09 -2.56 13.44
CA ARG A 20 16.46 -3.92 13.02
C ARG A 20 15.19 -4.75 12.98
N PRO A 21 14.72 -5.15 11.79
CA PRO A 21 13.53 -5.99 11.71
C PRO A 21 13.78 -7.30 12.47
N PRO A 22 12.81 -7.75 13.30
CA PRO A 22 12.95 -9.02 13.99
C PRO A 22 13.13 -10.13 12.95
N LYS A 23 14.10 -11.02 13.20
CA LYS A 23 14.34 -12.19 12.35
C LYS A 23 13.08 -13.04 12.36
N GLU A 24 12.40 -13.16 11.23
CA GLU A 24 11.20 -14.00 11.11
C GLU A 24 11.54 -15.42 11.59
N ALA A 25 10.99 -15.82 12.73
CA ALA A 25 11.06 -17.20 13.17
C ALA A 25 10.25 -18.02 12.16
N PRO A 26 10.79 -19.15 11.65
CA PRO A 26 10.07 -19.96 10.68
C PRO A 26 8.75 -20.41 11.29
N GLU A 27 7.65 -19.93 10.70
CA GLU A 27 6.29 -20.29 11.07
C GLU A 27 6.16 -21.82 11.01
N ARG A 28 6.12 -22.49 12.18
CA ARG A 28 6.04 -23.95 12.24
C ARG A 28 4.63 -24.37 11.83
N VAL A 29 4.54 -25.23 10.82
CA VAL A 29 3.26 -25.86 10.44
C VAL A 29 2.71 -26.61 11.65
N ALA A 30 1.45 -26.38 12.00
CA ALA A 30 0.79 -27.13 13.05
C ALA A 30 0.79 -28.63 12.68
N PRO A 31 1.15 -29.55 13.59
CA PRO A 31 1.22 -30.98 13.29
C PRO A 31 -0.11 -31.55 12.78
N VAL A 32 -1.23 -30.94 13.16
CA VAL A 32 -2.59 -31.28 12.71
C VAL A 32 -2.73 -31.17 11.18
N THR A 33 -2.08 -30.19 10.55
CA THR A 33 -2.15 -30.00 9.09
C THR A 33 -1.45 -31.13 8.34
N VAL A 34 -0.35 -31.67 8.89
CA VAL A 34 0.40 -32.80 8.32
C VAL A 34 -0.41 -34.10 8.45
N VAL A 35 -1.04 -34.32 9.61
CA VAL A 35 -1.92 -35.48 9.84
C VAL A 35 -3.11 -35.46 8.88
N GLY A 36 -3.69 -34.28 8.62
CA GLY A 36 -4.79 -34.10 7.66
C GLY A 36 -4.46 -34.45 6.20
N MET A 37 -3.18 -34.61 5.84
CA MET A 37 -2.74 -35.07 4.51
C MET A 37 -2.42 -36.57 4.47
N LEU A 38 -1.74 -37.07 5.51
CA LEU A 38 -1.30 -38.47 5.53
C LEU A 38 -2.46 -39.45 5.70
N VAL A 39 -3.50 -39.07 6.47
CA VAL A 39 -4.63 -39.95 6.76
C VAL A 39 -5.46 -40.27 5.49
N PRO A 40 -5.89 -39.31 4.66
CA PRO A 40 -6.59 -39.61 3.41
C PRO A 40 -5.74 -40.44 2.42
N LEU A 41 -4.43 -40.17 2.36
CA LEU A 41 -3.52 -40.91 1.48
C LEU A 41 -3.39 -42.38 1.92
N ALA A 42 -3.17 -42.62 3.21
CA ALA A 42 -3.06 -43.98 3.76
C ALA A 42 -4.37 -44.76 3.59
N LEU A 43 -5.50 -44.11 3.83
CA LEU A 43 -6.83 -44.71 3.62
C LEU A 43 -7.04 -45.07 2.14
N ALA A 44 -6.68 -44.18 1.22
CA ALA A 44 -6.78 -44.46 -0.21
C ALA A 44 -5.87 -45.62 -0.65
N MET A 45 -4.62 -45.67 -0.18
CA MET A 45 -3.74 -46.81 -0.48
C MET A 45 -4.31 -48.14 0.06
N LEU A 46 -4.91 -48.12 1.25
CA LEU A 46 -5.56 -49.31 1.83
C LEU A 46 -6.76 -49.73 0.98
N VAL A 47 -7.65 -48.80 0.62
CA VAL A 47 -8.83 -49.04 -0.22
C VAL A 47 -8.41 -49.61 -1.58
N TRP A 48 -7.40 -49.00 -2.21
CA TRP A 48 -6.87 -49.47 -3.49
C TRP A 48 -6.25 -50.86 -3.39
N SER A 49 -5.48 -51.13 -2.34
CA SER A 49 -4.90 -52.46 -2.11
C SER A 49 -5.97 -53.53 -1.86
N LEU A 50 -7.07 -53.21 -1.19
CA LEU A 50 -8.18 -54.14 -0.98
C LEU A 50 -8.97 -54.37 -2.27
N TRP A 51 -9.14 -53.32 -3.08
CA TRP A 51 -9.76 -53.38 -4.40
C TRP A 51 -9.01 -54.34 -5.34
N GLN A 52 -7.69 -54.17 -5.47
CA GLN A 52 -6.84 -55.03 -6.31
C GLN A 52 -6.81 -56.49 -5.84
N ARG A 53 -7.01 -56.75 -4.55
CA ARG A 53 -7.06 -58.12 -4.00
C ARG A 53 -8.44 -58.78 -4.17
N GLY A 54 -9.44 -58.08 -4.70
CA GLY A 54 -10.77 -58.64 -4.98
C GLY A 54 -11.54 -59.06 -3.72
N VAL A 55 -11.31 -58.39 -2.60
CA VAL A 55 -11.91 -58.75 -1.28
C VAL A 55 -13.44 -58.63 -1.28
N THR A 56 -14.02 -57.81 -2.17
CA THR A 56 -15.47 -57.64 -2.30
C THR A 56 -15.94 -57.93 -3.73
N SER A 57 -16.79 -58.94 -3.91
CA SER A 57 -17.32 -59.28 -5.25
C SER A 57 -18.31 -58.24 -5.80
N TYR A 58 -18.93 -57.44 -4.92
CA TYR A 58 -19.90 -56.40 -5.28
C TYR A 58 -19.29 -55.19 -6.00
N GLN A 59 -17.96 -55.06 -5.99
CA GLN A 59 -17.30 -53.90 -6.59
C GLN A 59 -17.46 -53.79 -8.10
N TYR A 60 -17.79 -54.89 -8.80
CA TYR A 60 -18.00 -54.91 -10.26
C TYR A 60 -19.48 -54.82 -10.69
N ALA A 61 -20.41 -54.64 -9.74
CA ALA A 61 -21.84 -54.57 -10.04
C ALA A 61 -22.19 -53.40 -10.97
N LEU A 62 -21.54 -52.24 -10.79
CA LEU A 62 -21.71 -51.08 -11.66
C LEU A 62 -21.21 -51.35 -13.09
N LEU A 63 -20.06 -52.00 -13.24
CA LEU A 63 -19.52 -52.38 -14.55
C LEU A 63 -20.52 -53.25 -15.32
N ARG A 64 -21.14 -54.21 -14.65
CA ARG A 64 -22.14 -55.11 -15.26
C ARG A 64 -23.43 -54.38 -15.66
N LEU A 65 -23.81 -53.31 -14.98
CA LEU A 65 -24.98 -52.51 -15.35
C LEU A 65 -24.79 -51.76 -16.67
N PHE A 66 -23.54 -51.40 -17.00
CA PHE A 66 -23.19 -50.60 -18.19
C PHE A 66 -22.57 -51.42 -19.32
N THR A 67 -22.37 -52.74 -19.15
CA THR A 67 -21.80 -53.62 -20.18
C THR A 67 -22.78 -54.72 -20.57
N PRO A 68 -22.77 -55.19 -21.82
CA PRO A 68 -23.62 -56.28 -22.26
C PRO A 68 -23.39 -57.58 -21.47
N ASP A 69 -24.47 -58.28 -21.10
CA ASP A 69 -24.38 -59.54 -20.35
C ASP A 69 -23.66 -60.66 -21.12
N ASP A 70 -23.61 -60.62 -22.46
CA ASP A 70 -22.96 -61.63 -23.29
C ASP A 70 -21.43 -61.60 -23.18
N TRP A 71 -20.84 -60.51 -22.67
CA TRP A 71 -19.39 -60.36 -22.50
C TRP A 71 -18.82 -61.13 -21.30
N TRP A 72 -19.70 -61.68 -20.45
CA TRP A 72 -19.34 -62.29 -19.18
C TRP A 72 -19.81 -63.76 -19.11
N TRP A 73 -19.08 -64.60 -18.38
CA TRP A 73 -19.54 -65.97 -18.12
C TRP A 73 -20.71 -65.98 -17.12
N GLY A 74 -21.77 -66.73 -17.46
CA GLY A 74 -22.96 -66.87 -16.61
C GLY A 74 -22.63 -67.34 -15.19
N GLY A 75 -23.20 -66.67 -14.18
CA GLY A 75 -22.94 -66.97 -12.75
C GLY A 75 -21.68 -66.32 -12.17
N THR A 76 -20.87 -65.62 -12.97
CA THR A 76 -19.73 -64.82 -12.48
C THR A 76 -20.07 -63.32 -12.52
N LEU A 77 -19.39 -62.52 -11.67
CA LEU A 77 -19.58 -61.06 -11.61
C LEU A 77 -18.58 -60.29 -12.49
N ALA A 78 -17.44 -60.90 -12.87
CA ALA A 78 -16.37 -60.21 -13.57
C ALA A 78 -15.43 -61.15 -14.38
N SER A 79 -15.85 -62.37 -14.73
CA SER A 79 -15.01 -63.26 -15.56
C SER A 79 -15.32 -63.02 -17.05
N PRO A 80 -14.39 -62.40 -17.81
CA PRO A 80 -14.65 -62.04 -19.20
C PRO A 80 -14.69 -63.29 -20.09
N LYS A 81 -15.59 -63.28 -21.07
CA LYS A 81 -15.68 -64.32 -22.09
C LYS A 81 -14.75 -63.97 -23.27
N VAL A 82 -14.01 -64.97 -23.73
CA VAL A 82 -13.19 -64.85 -24.95
C VAL A 82 -14.01 -65.31 -26.15
N PHE A 83 -14.10 -64.46 -27.17
CA PHE A 83 -14.78 -64.75 -28.42
C PHE A 83 -13.74 -65.07 -29.50
N GLU A 84 -13.79 -66.28 -30.04
CA GLU A 84 -13.00 -66.65 -31.21
C GLU A 84 -13.65 -66.04 -32.47
N GLY A 85 -12.89 -65.24 -33.23
CA GLY A 85 -13.34 -64.65 -34.51
C GLY A 85 -13.84 -63.19 -34.47
N ARG A 86 -13.79 -62.49 -33.32
CA ARG A 86 -13.96 -61.03 -33.24
C ARG A 86 -12.61 -60.31 -33.33
N GLU A 87 -12.59 -59.09 -33.83
CA GLU A 87 -11.37 -58.24 -33.82
C GLU A 87 -10.90 -57.94 -32.39
N VAL A 88 -11.84 -57.75 -31.46
CA VAL A 88 -11.59 -57.69 -30.01
C VAL A 88 -11.97 -59.02 -29.36
N ALA A 89 -10.96 -59.82 -29.02
CA ALA A 89 -11.15 -61.18 -28.49
C ALA A 89 -11.82 -61.23 -27.11
N ALA A 90 -11.66 -60.20 -26.25
CA ALA A 90 -12.22 -60.18 -24.90
C ALA A 90 -12.70 -58.77 -24.50
N PRO A 91 -13.84 -58.28 -25.03
CA PRO A 91 -14.32 -56.92 -24.77
C PRO A 91 -14.64 -56.68 -23.28
N GLY A 92 -15.05 -57.73 -22.55
CA GLY A 92 -15.24 -57.65 -21.09
C GLY A 92 -13.94 -57.43 -20.32
N ALA A 93 -12.80 -57.93 -20.80
CA ALA A 93 -11.51 -57.70 -20.16
C ALA A 93 -11.07 -56.23 -20.32
N GLU A 94 -11.23 -55.67 -21.53
CA GLU A 94 -10.95 -54.26 -21.79
C GLU A 94 -11.86 -53.34 -20.97
N ALA A 95 -13.15 -53.67 -20.84
CA ALA A 95 -14.09 -52.92 -20.01
C ALA A 95 -13.72 -52.94 -18.51
N LEU A 96 -13.12 -54.04 -18.02
CA LEU A 96 -12.64 -54.15 -16.65
C LEU A 96 -11.45 -53.22 -16.40
N VAL A 97 -10.50 -53.14 -17.34
CA VAL A 97 -9.36 -52.21 -17.26
C VAL A 97 -9.83 -50.75 -17.24
N ILE A 98 -10.82 -50.39 -18.07
CA ILE A 98 -11.44 -49.05 -18.05
C ILE A 98 -12.05 -48.75 -16.69
N TYR A 99 -12.79 -49.71 -16.12
CA TYR A 99 -13.45 -49.55 -14.82
C TYR A 99 -12.46 -49.36 -13.67
N GLU A 100 -11.37 -50.12 -13.67
CA GLU A 100 -10.29 -49.95 -12.69
C GLU A 100 -9.64 -48.58 -12.78
N GLY A 101 -9.40 -48.07 -14.00
CA GLY A 101 -8.90 -46.72 -14.23
C GLY A 101 -9.84 -45.63 -13.71
N LEU A 102 -11.15 -45.78 -13.94
CA LEU A 102 -12.15 -44.84 -13.43
C LEU A 102 -12.24 -44.87 -11.90
N ALA A 103 -12.22 -46.05 -11.29
CA ALA A 103 -12.23 -46.20 -9.83
C ALA A 103 -10.98 -45.57 -9.20
N PHE A 104 -9.81 -45.75 -9.83
CA PHE A 104 -8.57 -45.10 -9.41
C PHE A 104 -8.66 -43.57 -9.52
N ALA A 105 -9.17 -43.04 -10.63
CA ALA A 105 -9.33 -41.61 -10.82
C ALA A 105 -10.27 -40.98 -9.78
N VAL A 106 -11.38 -41.63 -9.45
CA VAL A 106 -12.30 -41.21 -8.38
C VAL A 106 -11.59 -41.20 -7.02
N LEU A 107 -10.79 -42.22 -6.73
CA LEU A 107 -10.02 -42.30 -5.49
C LEU A 107 -8.99 -41.17 -5.36
N VAL A 108 -8.26 -40.88 -6.45
CA VAL A 108 -7.30 -39.75 -6.49
C VAL A 108 -8.03 -38.41 -6.28
N LEU A 109 -9.20 -38.23 -6.89
CA LEU A 109 -10.01 -37.02 -6.71
C LEU A 109 -10.50 -36.86 -5.26
N LEU A 110 -10.95 -37.94 -4.62
CA LEU A 110 -11.33 -37.93 -3.20
C LEU A 110 -10.17 -37.53 -2.30
N VAL A 111 -8.96 -38.07 -2.54
CA VAL A 111 -7.75 -37.67 -1.79
C VAL A 111 -7.43 -36.20 -1.99
N ALA A 112 -7.53 -35.70 -3.23
CA ALA A 112 -7.25 -34.30 -3.54
C ALA A 112 -8.24 -33.33 -2.89
N VAL A 113 -9.53 -33.69 -2.80
CA VAL A 113 -10.59 -32.86 -2.20
C VAL A 113 -10.57 -32.91 -0.67
N LEU A 114 -10.36 -34.09 -0.07
CA LEU A 114 -10.42 -34.29 1.38
C LEU A 114 -9.12 -33.88 2.10
N GLY A 115 -7.98 -33.91 1.41
CA GLY A 115 -6.69 -33.59 2.02
C GLY A 115 -6.40 -32.09 2.05
N SER A 116 -5.69 -31.65 3.09
CA SER A 116 -5.16 -30.28 3.26
C SER A 116 -3.99 -29.95 2.31
N TRP A 117 -3.95 -30.55 1.12
CA TRP A 117 -2.84 -30.49 0.16
C TRP A 117 -2.46 -29.07 -0.22
N HIS A 118 -3.43 -28.17 -0.35
CA HIS A 118 -3.17 -26.76 -0.66
C HIS A 118 -2.33 -26.04 0.41
N ALA A 119 -2.60 -26.30 1.70
CA ALA A 119 -1.87 -25.69 2.81
C ALA A 119 -0.42 -26.20 2.89
N ILE A 120 -0.19 -27.46 2.56
CA ILE A 120 1.13 -28.08 2.59
C ILE A 120 1.95 -27.69 1.36
N VAL A 121 1.36 -27.75 0.17
CA VAL A 121 2.02 -27.34 -1.08
C VAL A 121 2.40 -25.85 -1.02
N SER A 122 1.51 -24.99 -0.51
CA SER A 122 1.84 -23.57 -0.33
C SER A 122 3.01 -23.37 0.63
N HIS A 123 3.06 -24.11 1.75
CA HIS A 123 4.12 -23.99 2.74
C HIS A 123 5.48 -24.53 2.25
N TYR A 124 5.51 -25.75 1.71
CA TYR A 124 6.77 -26.44 1.37
C TYR A 124 7.30 -26.09 -0.03
N VAL A 125 6.42 -25.79 -0.99
CA VAL A 125 6.81 -25.54 -2.39
C VAL A 125 6.74 -24.04 -2.71
N THR A 126 5.60 -23.39 -2.45
CA THR A 126 5.35 -22.03 -2.96
C THR A 126 6.12 -20.94 -2.21
N ARG A 127 6.36 -21.11 -0.90
CA ARG A 127 7.13 -20.14 -0.08
C ARG A 127 8.65 -20.19 -0.28
N ARG A 128 9.18 -21.16 -1.02
CA ARG A 128 10.63 -21.27 -1.25
C ARG A 128 11.07 -20.32 -2.38
N PRO A 129 12.22 -19.64 -2.23
CA PRO A 129 12.79 -18.85 -3.31
C PRO A 129 13.21 -19.75 -4.48
N GLN A 130 13.24 -19.19 -5.70
CA GLN A 130 13.84 -19.87 -6.85
C GLN A 130 15.37 -19.95 -6.66
N PRO A 131 16.04 -21.05 -7.04
CA PRO A 131 15.58 -22.16 -7.87
C PRO A 131 14.94 -23.33 -7.11
N ALA A 132 14.95 -23.31 -5.78
CA ALA A 132 14.52 -24.45 -4.96
C ALA A 132 13.05 -24.85 -5.22
N ARG A 133 12.16 -23.87 -5.41
CA ARG A 133 10.76 -24.12 -5.78
C ARG A 133 10.62 -24.91 -7.10
N ALA A 134 11.36 -24.53 -8.13
CA ALA A 134 11.33 -25.22 -9.42
C ALA A 134 11.88 -26.65 -9.29
N LEU A 135 12.98 -26.82 -8.56
CA LEU A 135 13.61 -28.12 -8.33
C LEU A 135 12.70 -29.08 -7.55
N ILE A 136 12.07 -28.61 -6.46
CA ILE A 136 11.13 -29.42 -5.67
C ILE A 136 9.94 -29.87 -6.53
N SER A 137 9.34 -28.94 -7.29
CA SER A 137 8.23 -29.30 -8.19
C SER A 137 8.64 -30.26 -9.31
N ALA A 138 9.87 -30.17 -9.83
CA ALA A 138 10.40 -31.09 -10.82
C ALA A 138 10.64 -32.48 -10.24
N LEU A 139 11.18 -32.56 -9.02
CA LEU A 139 11.36 -33.82 -8.31
C LEU A 139 10.01 -34.49 -8.00
N LEU A 140 9.00 -33.72 -7.58
CA LEU A 140 7.65 -34.24 -7.39
C LEU A 140 7.03 -34.74 -8.70
N ALA A 141 7.18 -34.00 -9.80
CA ALA A 141 6.71 -34.46 -11.11
C ALA A 141 7.39 -35.76 -11.55
N LEU A 142 8.70 -35.90 -11.30
CA LEU A 142 9.45 -37.11 -11.62
C LEU A 142 8.97 -38.31 -10.80
N VAL A 143 8.67 -38.12 -9.50
CA VAL A 143 8.08 -39.18 -8.67
C VAL A 143 6.72 -39.60 -9.25
N VAL A 144 5.84 -38.67 -9.61
CA VAL A 144 4.53 -39.04 -10.21
C VAL A 144 4.71 -39.76 -11.55
N LEU A 145 5.60 -39.28 -12.41
CA LEU A 145 5.91 -39.95 -13.68
C LEU A 145 6.46 -41.37 -13.48
N SER A 146 7.20 -41.63 -12.40
CA SER A 146 7.70 -42.97 -12.09
C SER A 146 6.60 -43.97 -11.74
N PHE A 147 5.45 -43.49 -11.23
CA PHE A 147 4.27 -44.33 -11.02
C PHE A 147 3.47 -44.57 -12.32
N VAL A 148 3.49 -43.61 -13.25
CA VAL A 148 2.76 -43.70 -14.53
C VAL A 148 3.53 -44.56 -15.55
N PHE A 149 4.85 -44.40 -15.64
CA PHE A 149 5.71 -45.10 -16.59
C PHE A 149 6.88 -45.78 -15.85
N PRO A 150 6.64 -46.84 -15.06
CA PRO A 150 7.69 -47.49 -14.28
C PRO A 150 8.83 -48.04 -15.16
N ASP A 151 8.52 -48.52 -16.36
CA ASP A 151 9.53 -49.04 -17.32
C ASP A 151 10.53 -47.99 -17.80
N ALA A 152 10.16 -46.69 -17.75
CA ALA A 152 11.08 -45.60 -18.06
C ALA A 152 12.10 -45.34 -16.93
N PHE A 153 11.90 -45.93 -15.75
CA PHE A 153 12.74 -45.76 -14.57
C PHE A 153 13.26 -47.12 -14.06
N PRO A 154 14.46 -47.57 -14.51
CA PRO A 154 14.98 -48.92 -14.23
C PRO A 154 15.28 -49.22 -12.75
N VAL A 155 15.10 -48.25 -11.86
CA VAL A 155 15.34 -48.37 -10.40
C VAL A 155 14.05 -48.64 -9.62
N VAL A 156 12.88 -48.52 -10.27
CA VAL A 156 11.56 -48.48 -9.62
C VAL A 156 10.83 -49.81 -9.90
N GLY A 157 10.68 -50.66 -8.89
CA GLY A 157 10.00 -51.97 -9.00
C GLY A 157 8.51 -51.97 -8.64
N TRP A 158 7.78 -50.90 -8.94
CA TRP A 158 6.39 -50.71 -8.54
C TRP A 158 5.48 -50.97 -9.73
N SER A 159 4.27 -51.47 -9.49
CA SER A 159 3.27 -51.68 -10.56
C SER A 159 2.79 -50.34 -11.15
N PRO A 160 2.57 -50.26 -12.48
CA PRO A 160 2.05 -49.05 -13.11
C PRO A 160 0.67 -48.70 -12.55
N VAL A 161 0.41 -47.41 -12.35
CA VAL A 161 -0.94 -46.95 -12.01
C VAL A 161 -1.86 -47.08 -13.23
N PRO A 162 -3.15 -47.44 -13.04
CA PRO A 162 -4.10 -47.62 -14.14
C PRO A 162 -4.52 -46.26 -14.71
N LEU A 163 -3.64 -45.67 -15.51
CA LEU A 163 -3.86 -44.39 -16.18
C LEU A 163 -3.73 -44.53 -17.70
N VAL A 164 -2.70 -45.25 -18.14
CA VAL A 164 -2.39 -45.45 -19.56
C VAL A 164 -3.22 -46.60 -20.15
N ASP A 165 -3.21 -47.76 -19.49
CA ASP A 165 -3.93 -48.95 -19.96
C ASP A 165 -5.44 -48.72 -20.13
N PRO A 166 -6.16 -48.05 -19.21
CA PRO A 166 -7.58 -47.71 -19.39
C PRO A 166 -7.86 -46.87 -20.64
N LEU A 167 -6.96 -45.95 -20.99
CA LEU A 167 -7.11 -45.13 -22.19
C LEU A 167 -6.88 -45.96 -23.45
N LEU A 168 -5.90 -46.86 -23.43
CA LEU A 168 -5.66 -47.81 -24.52
C LEU A 168 -6.85 -48.75 -24.69
N SER A 169 -7.34 -49.37 -23.62
CA SER A 169 -8.52 -50.25 -23.61
C SER A 169 -9.79 -49.54 -24.08
N LEU A 170 -9.99 -48.28 -23.69
CA LEU A 170 -11.09 -47.45 -24.19
C LEU A 170 -10.99 -47.25 -25.70
N THR A 171 -9.79 -47.00 -26.20
CA THR A 171 -9.58 -46.79 -27.64
C THR A 171 -9.78 -48.06 -28.43
N VAL A 172 -9.36 -49.23 -27.93
CA VAL A 172 -9.66 -50.55 -28.52
C VAL A 172 -11.16 -50.78 -28.63
N LEU A 173 -11.91 -50.49 -27.55
CA LEU A 173 -13.36 -50.74 -27.51
C LEU A 173 -14.14 -49.78 -28.42
N VAL A 174 -13.66 -48.54 -28.57
CA VAL A 174 -14.29 -47.53 -29.45
C VAL A 174 -13.92 -47.74 -30.92
N SER A 175 -12.69 -48.15 -31.22
CA SER A 175 -12.25 -48.43 -32.60
C SER A 175 -12.56 -49.85 -33.07
N ASP A 176 -13.12 -50.69 -32.19
CA ASP A 176 -13.42 -52.11 -32.40
C ASP A 176 -12.23 -52.91 -32.96
N GLY A 177 -11.02 -52.63 -32.49
CA GLY A 177 -9.81 -53.29 -32.99
C GLY A 177 -8.50 -52.74 -32.44
N TYR A 178 -7.42 -53.49 -32.62
CA TYR A 178 -6.07 -53.17 -32.09
C TYR A 178 -5.18 -52.39 -33.06
N GLY A 179 -5.67 -52.08 -34.26
CA GLY A 179 -4.87 -51.48 -35.34
C GLY A 179 -4.22 -50.14 -34.98
N LEU A 180 -4.87 -49.33 -34.13
CA LEU A 180 -4.33 -48.04 -33.67
C LEU A 180 -3.12 -48.23 -32.74
N MET A 181 -3.11 -49.28 -31.92
CA MET A 181 -1.99 -49.58 -31.00
C MET A 181 -0.75 -50.12 -31.72
N ALA A 182 -0.93 -50.69 -32.92
CA ALA A 182 0.20 -51.07 -33.78
C ALA A 182 0.93 -49.84 -34.38
N SER A 183 0.27 -48.68 -34.43
CA SER A 183 0.87 -47.44 -34.91
C SER A 183 1.71 -46.78 -33.82
N ARG A 184 3.04 -46.73 -34.01
CA ARG A 184 3.96 -46.04 -33.10
C ARG A 184 3.61 -44.57 -32.90
N LEU A 185 3.20 -43.88 -33.98
CA LEU A 185 2.83 -42.47 -33.91
C LEU A 185 1.66 -42.23 -32.95
N TYR A 186 0.68 -43.15 -32.92
CA TYR A 186 -0.48 -43.03 -32.04
C TYR A 186 -0.07 -43.21 -30.56
N THR A 187 0.64 -44.31 -30.27
CA THR A 187 1.11 -44.64 -28.91
C THR A 187 2.04 -43.57 -28.35
N ASP A 188 3.01 -43.10 -29.16
CA ASP A 188 3.95 -42.05 -28.75
C ASP A 188 3.23 -40.71 -28.50
N THR A 189 2.23 -40.38 -29.33
CA THR A 189 1.42 -39.16 -29.15
C THR A 189 0.58 -39.25 -27.88
N LEU A 190 -0.06 -40.40 -27.61
CA LEU A 190 -0.84 -40.62 -26.40
C LEU A 190 0.04 -40.51 -25.15
N TYR A 191 1.22 -41.14 -25.15
CA TYR A 191 2.16 -41.06 -24.03
C TYR A 191 2.69 -39.64 -23.81
N ALA A 192 2.96 -38.90 -24.90
CA ALA A 192 3.35 -37.49 -24.83
C ALA A 192 2.24 -36.62 -24.21
N VAL A 193 0.98 -36.83 -24.61
CA VAL A 193 -0.18 -36.10 -24.07
C VAL A 193 -0.38 -36.41 -22.58
N VAL A 194 -0.32 -37.68 -22.18
CA VAL A 194 -0.42 -38.10 -20.77
C VAL A 194 0.72 -37.49 -19.95
N THR A 195 1.95 -37.54 -20.45
CA THR A 195 3.11 -36.92 -19.79
C THR A 195 2.93 -35.42 -19.61
N LEU A 196 2.44 -34.72 -20.63
CA LEU A 196 2.20 -33.27 -20.56
C LEU A 196 1.12 -32.94 -19.53
N LEU A 197 0.01 -33.70 -19.51
CA LEU A 197 -1.07 -33.53 -18.53
C LEU A 197 -0.58 -33.75 -17.09
N VAL A 198 0.27 -34.75 -16.86
CA VAL A 198 0.85 -35.03 -15.54
C VAL A 198 1.82 -33.92 -15.12
N VAL A 199 2.68 -33.43 -16.01
CA VAL A 199 3.70 -32.42 -15.71
C VAL A 199 3.12 -31.01 -15.57
N TRP A 200 2.06 -30.69 -16.32
CA TRP A 200 1.43 -29.37 -16.36
C TRP A 200 1.11 -28.74 -14.99
N PRO A 201 0.44 -29.41 -14.03
CA PRO A 201 0.16 -28.83 -12.72
C PRO A 201 1.45 -28.55 -11.93
N PHE A 202 2.46 -29.40 -12.03
CA PHE A 202 3.75 -29.20 -11.35
C PHE A 202 4.55 -28.05 -11.96
N ALA A 203 4.53 -27.91 -13.29
CA ALA A 203 5.17 -26.79 -13.98
C ALA A 203 4.54 -25.43 -13.59
N ARG A 204 3.21 -25.41 -13.43
CA ARG A 204 2.47 -24.24 -12.93
C ARG A 204 2.80 -23.94 -11.47
N LEU A 205 2.83 -24.95 -10.61
CA LEU A 205 3.20 -24.81 -9.19
C LEU A 205 4.65 -24.37 -9.00
N GLY A 206 5.58 -24.87 -9.82
CA GLY A 206 7.00 -24.55 -9.78
C GLY A 206 7.39 -23.20 -10.40
N GLY A 207 6.50 -22.60 -11.19
CA GLY A 207 6.78 -21.35 -11.91
C GLY A 207 7.91 -21.52 -12.93
N TRP A 208 7.97 -22.65 -13.64
CA TRP A 208 9.07 -22.98 -14.55
C TRP A 208 9.20 -21.99 -15.71
N LEU A 209 8.08 -21.51 -16.26
CA LEU A 209 8.08 -20.58 -17.39
C LEU A 209 8.65 -19.19 -17.00
N PRO A 210 8.20 -18.54 -15.91
CA PRO A 210 8.87 -17.34 -15.39
C PRO A 210 10.36 -17.56 -15.09
N TYR A 211 10.74 -18.70 -14.51
CA TYR A 211 12.13 -19.02 -14.20
C TYR A 211 12.99 -19.22 -15.45
N ALA A 212 12.48 -19.92 -16.46
CA ALA A 212 13.15 -20.10 -17.74
C ALA A 212 13.35 -18.76 -18.46
N ARG A 213 12.35 -17.87 -18.41
CA ARG A 213 12.47 -16.51 -18.96
C ARG A 213 13.55 -15.69 -18.25
N THR A 214 13.66 -15.77 -16.93
CA THR A 214 14.73 -15.07 -16.20
C THR A 214 16.11 -15.64 -16.50
N LEU A 215 16.24 -16.96 -16.67
CA LEU A 215 17.50 -17.60 -17.09
C LEU A 215 17.90 -17.22 -18.53
N LEU A 216 16.94 -17.18 -19.45
CA LEU A 216 17.17 -16.75 -20.83
C LEU A 216 17.57 -15.27 -20.88
N ALA A 217 16.91 -14.41 -20.11
CA ALA A 217 17.27 -12.99 -19.99
C ALA A 217 18.66 -12.80 -19.36
N ARG A 218 19.04 -13.60 -18.36
CA ARG A 218 20.38 -13.61 -17.77
C ARG A 218 21.46 -14.09 -18.73
N ARG A 219 21.14 -15.03 -19.63
CA ARG A 219 22.06 -15.49 -20.69
C ARG A 219 22.18 -14.49 -21.84
N ALA A 220 21.12 -13.74 -22.14
CA ALA A 220 21.11 -12.71 -23.18
C ALA A 220 21.77 -11.40 -22.72
N ALA A 221 21.84 -11.16 -21.41
CA ALA A 221 22.56 -10.01 -20.85
C ALA A 221 24.08 -10.26 -20.91
N ALA A 222 24.79 -9.42 -21.69
CA ALA A 222 26.24 -9.32 -21.61
C ALA A 222 26.68 -8.92 -20.17
N PRO A 223 27.90 -9.29 -19.72
CA PRO A 223 28.36 -8.94 -18.39
C PRO A 223 28.53 -7.43 -18.28
N THR A 224 27.59 -6.75 -17.62
CA THR A 224 27.75 -5.35 -17.21
C THR A 224 28.75 -5.30 -16.04
N PRO A 225 29.72 -4.37 -16.02
CA PRO A 225 30.67 -4.27 -14.92
C PRO A 225 29.99 -3.80 -13.63
N GLY A 226 30.35 -4.43 -12.52
CA GLY A 226 30.14 -3.91 -11.16
C GLY A 226 28.88 -4.42 -10.47
N VAL A 227 29.06 -5.30 -9.48
CA VAL A 227 28.10 -5.43 -8.38
C VAL A 227 27.89 -4.02 -7.81
N PRO A 228 26.65 -3.53 -7.62
CA PRO A 228 26.44 -2.24 -6.98
C PRO A 228 27.03 -2.33 -5.58
N VAL A 229 28.20 -1.73 -5.40
CA VAL A 229 28.80 -1.55 -4.08
C VAL A 229 27.80 -0.67 -3.33
N VAL A 230 27.19 -1.20 -2.28
CA VAL A 230 26.32 -0.42 -1.40
C VAL A 230 27.22 0.63 -0.73
N ARG A 231 27.28 1.82 -1.33
CA ARG A 231 28.08 2.92 -0.78
C ARG A 231 27.34 3.52 0.41
N PRO A 232 28.06 3.93 1.47
CA PRO A 232 27.47 4.68 2.57
C PRO A 232 26.75 5.94 2.05
N ARG A 233 25.65 6.33 2.69
CA ARG A 233 24.86 7.49 2.26
C ARG A 233 25.64 8.79 2.35
N SER A 234 26.59 8.89 3.28
CA SER A 234 27.54 10.02 3.39
C SER A 234 28.37 10.28 2.13
N GLN A 235 28.49 9.30 1.23
CA GLN A 235 29.21 9.45 -0.04
C GLN A 235 28.31 9.82 -1.23
N TRP A 236 27.03 10.10 -0.97
CA TRP A 236 26.05 10.53 -1.96
C TRP A 236 25.96 9.60 -3.19
N PRO A 237 25.65 8.30 -3.00
CA PRO A 237 25.62 7.32 -4.11
C PRO A 237 24.74 7.78 -5.28
N ALA A 238 23.56 8.33 -4.98
CA ALA A 238 22.63 8.79 -6.01
C ALA A 238 23.19 9.92 -6.91
N LEU A 239 24.07 10.79 -6.38
CA LEU A 239 24.75 11.80 -7.20
C LEU A 239 25.79 11.14 -8.12
N ARG A 240 26.55 10.17 -7.60
CA ARG A 240 27.58 9.45 -8.35
C ARG A 240 27.00 8.56 -9.44
N ASP A 241 25.85 7.94 -9.18
CA ASP A 241 25.14 7.11 -10.15
C ASP A 241 24.65 7.93 -11.36
N VAL A 242 24.41 9.23 -11.16
CA VAL A 242 24.02 10.18 -12.21
C VAL A 242 25.23 10.90 -12.81
N GLY A 243 26.45 10.50 -12.44
CA GLY A 243 27.71 11.07 -12.98
C GLY A 243 28.15 12.39 -12.34
N GLN A 244 27.47 12.87 -11.29
CA GLN A 244 27.77 14.11 -10.59
C GLN A 244 28.86 13.91 -9.52
N TYR A 245 30.04 13.44 -9.93
CA TYR A 245 31.12 13.05 -9.02
C TYR A 245 31.70 14.24 -8.25
N GLU A 246 31.95 15.38 -8.91
CA GLU A 246 32.56 16.56 -8.28
C GLU A 246 31.70 17.14 -7.14
N ALA A 247 30.39 17.29 -7.39
CA ALA A 247 29.44 17.72 -6.38
C ALA A 247 29.35 16.70 -5.22
N ALA A 248 29.36 15.40 -5.53
CA ALA A 248 29.37 14.35 -4.52
C ALA A 248 30.63 14.39 -3.65
N ASP A 249 31.82 14.60 -4.25
CA ASP A 249 33.10 14.67 -3.53
C ASP A 249 33.16 15.90 -2.60
N LEU A 250 32.70 17.06 -3.07
CA LEU A 250 32.60 18.27 -2.25
C LEU A 250 31.71 18.04 -1.03
N LEU A 251 30.48 17.56 -1.24
CA LEU A 251 29.53 17.30 -0.16
C LEU A 251 30.00 16.20 0.79
N THR A 252 30.66 15.16 0.28
CA THR A 252 31.28 14.11 1.11
C THR A 252 32.36 14.72 2.02
N GLY A 253 33.18 15.62 1.48
CA GLY A 253 34.22 16.32 2.24
C GLY A 253 33.64 17.21 3.33
N GLU A 254 32.57 17.93 3.05
CA GLU A 254 31.88 18.77 4.03
C GLU A 254 31.19 17.97 5.14
N VAL A 255 30.51 16.87 4.79
CA VAL A 255 29.96 15.92 5.77
C VAL A 255 31.04 15.37 6.69
N THR A 256 32.21 15.03 6.13
CA THR A 256 33.35 14.50 6.90
C THR A 256 33.94 15.55 7.86
N ARG A 257 33.93 16.83 7.46
CA ARG A 257 34.36 17.96 8.31
C ARG A 257 33.31 18.37 9.35
N GLY A 258 32.08 17.85 9.26
CA GLY A 258 30.98 18.22 10.15
C GLY A 258 30.40 19.62 9.89
N THR A 259 30.59 20.19 8.70
CA THR A 259 30.07 21.52 8.34
C THR A 259 28.61 21.51 7.90
N VAL A 260 28.05 20.31 7.66
CA VAL A 260 26.71 20.05 7.12
C VAL A 260 25.90 19.32 8.17
N ASN A 261 24.72 19.85 8.50
CA ASN A 261 23.80 19.20 9.43
C ASN A 261 22.79 18.30 8.70
N ASP A 262 21.86 17.72 9.44
CA ASP A 262 20.80 16.87 8.90
C ASP A 262 19.77 17.63 8.06
N VAL A 263 19.43 18.86 8.44
CA VAL A 263 18.56 19.77 7.68
C VAL A 263 19.17 20.08 6.31
N ASP A 264 20.45 20.40 6.25
CA ASP A 264 21.19 20.68 5.03
C ASP A 264 21.23 19.46 4.12
N CYS A 265 21.51 18.27 4.68
CA CYS A 265 21.48 17.01 3.91
C CYS A 265 20.10 16.77 3.30
N ALA A 266 19.03 16.88 4.09
CA ALA A 266 17.66 16.70 3.63
C ALA A 266 17.26 17.75 2.58
N ARG A 267 17.67 19.02 2.76
CA ARG A 267 17.45 20.11 1.81
C ARG A 267 18.12 19.86 0.46
N ILE A 268 19.36 19.39 0.47
CA ILE A 268 20.10 19.06 -0.75
C ILE A 268 19.49 17.85 -1.45
N GLU A 269 19.04 16.83 -0.71
CA GLU A 269 18.33 15.68 -1.28
C GLU A 269 16.98 16.08 -1.91
N ASN A 270 16.25 17.01 -1.30
CA ASN A 270 15.02 17.58 -1.85
C ASN A 270 15.29 18.37 -3.13
N ALA A 271 16.29 19.26 -3.11
CA ALA A 271 16.71 20.03 -4.28
C ALA A 271 17.19 19.12 -5.42
N PHE A 272 17.95 18.07 -5.11
CA PHE A 272 18.38 17.07 -6.09
C PHE A 272 17.20 16.32 -6.71
N SER A 273 16.24 15.90 -5.87
CA SER A 273 15.02 15.23 -6.34
C SER A 273 14.18 16.13 -7.25
N ALA A 274 14.09 17.43 -6.93
CA ALA A 274 13.43 18.42 -7.77
C ALA A 274 14.17 18.63 -9.10
N ALA A 275 15.50 18.77 -9.06
CA ALA A 275 16.34 18.93 -10.25
C ALA A 275 16.25 17.71 -11.19
N ARG A 276 16.16 16.49 -10.62
CA ARG A 276 15.97 15.27 -11.40
C ARG A 276 14.61 15.23 -12.09
N ARG A 277 13.54 15.69 -11.43
CA ARG A 277 12.20 15.81 -12.03
C ARG A 277 12.14 16.88 -13.12
N GLY A 278 12.84 18.00 -12.90
CA GLY A 278 12.89 19.12 -13.85
C GLY A 278 13.96 19.02 -14.93
N ALA A 279 14.76 17.94 -14.95
CA ALA A 279 15.91 17.75 -15.86
C ALA A 279 16.96 18.90 -15.80
N THR A 280 17.14 19.53 -14.64
CA THR A 280 18.05 20.68 -14.42
C THR A 280 19.29 20.32 -13.58
N LEU A 281 19.88 19.17 -13.87
CA LEU A 281 21.01 18.63 -13.08
C LEU A 281 22.29 19.48 -13.16
N ASP A 282 22.54 20.16 -14.27
CA ASP A 282 23.71 21.03 -14.41
C ASP A 282 23.58 22.28 -13.52
N ALA A 283 22.39 22.90 -13.48
CA ALA A 283 22.13 24.03 -12.59
C ALA A 283 22.22 23.63 -11.11
N PHE A 284 21.81 22.40 -10.77
CA PHE A 284 22.01 21.82 -9.46
C PHE A 284 23.50 21.70 -9.14
N ARG A 285 24.30 21.07 -10.02
CA ARG A 285 25.75 20.91 -9.85
C ARG A 285 26.42 22.26 -9.61
N ASP A 286 26.17 23.23 -10.47
CA ASP A 286 26.82 24.54 -10.40
C ASP A 286 26.47 25.28 -9.11
N THR A 287 25.26 25.11 -8.59
CA THR A 287 24.84 25.70 -7.32
C THR A 287 25.52 25.04 -6.13
N VAL A 288 25.66 23.70 -6.13
CA VAL A 288 26.40 22.95 -5.11
C VAL A 288 27.89 23.32 -5.14
N LEU A 289 28.50 23.44 -6.31
CA LEU A 289 29.91 23.82 -6.41
C LEU A 289 30.18 25.25 -5.90
N ARG A 290 29.22 26.18 -6.08
CA ARG A 290 29.35 27.57 -5.59
C ARG A 290 29.05 27.71 -4.09
N ARG A 291 28.04 27.02 -3.57
CA ARG A 291 27.50 27.25 -2.21
C ARG A 291 27.71 26.08 -1.26
N GLY A 292 28.20 24.94 -1.73
CA GLY A 292 28.40 23.74 -0.91
C GLY A 292 27.14 23.30 -0.19
N GLY A 293 27.29 22.92 1.08
CA GLY A 293 26.20 22.49 1.95
C GLY A 293 25.22 23.58 2.36
N THR A 294 25.54 24.86 2.14
CA THR A 294 24.61 25.98 2.36
C THR A 294 23.77 26.28 1.10
N ALA A 295 23.80 25.42 0.10
CA ALA A 295 22.94 25.59 -1.06
C ALA A 295 21.46 25.55 -0.65
N TRP A 296 20.66 26.41 -1.30
CA TRP A 296 19.22 26.58 -1.08
C TRP A 296 18.79 26.87 0.36
N THR A 297 19.60 27.57 1.17
CA THR A 297 19.18 27.99 2.52
C THR A 297 17.81 28.67 2.51
N HIS A 298 17.00 28.35 3.52
CA HIS A 298 15.68 28.92 3.72
C HIS A 298 15.72 30.46 3.73
N PRO A 299 14.68 31.19 3.27
CA PRO A 299 14.65 32.65 3.27
C PRO A 299 14.94 33.31 4.63
N SER A 300 14.60 32.66 5.74
CA SER A 300 14.96 33.14 7.09
C SER A 300 16.45 33.04 7.42
N GLY A 301 17.27 32.42 6.57
CA GLY A 301 18.70 32.21 6.78
C GLY A 301 19.03 31.14 7.83
N ALA A 302 18.04 30.59 8.52
CA ALA A 302 18.21 29.53 9.50
C ALA A 302 18.60 28.21 8.82
N ARG A 303 19.61 27.55 9.37
CA ARG A 303 20.02 26.18 8.97
C ARG A 303 19.56 25.11 9.94
N ASP A 304 19.06 25.52 11.11
CA ASP A 304 18.55 24.66 12.16
C ASP A 304 17.62 25.45 13.09
N LEU A 305 16.81 24.75 13.87
CA LEU A 305 16.09 25.31 15.00
C LEU A 305 17.05 25.54 16.18
N ARG A 306 16.81 26.60 16.97
CA ARG A 306 17.64 26.90 18.14
C ARG A 306 17.52 25.87 19.25
N ARG A 307 16.34 25.26 19.39
CA ARG A 307 16.08 24.19 20.36
C ARG A 307 15.35 23.05 19.66
N ARG A 308 15.87 21.84 19.84
CA ARG A 308 15.20 20.58 19.48
C ARG A 308 14.87 19.82 20.76
N THR A 309 13.62 19.44 20.91
CA THR A 309 13.07 18.74 22.07
C THR A 309 12.86 17.25 21.80
N ALA A 310 12.59 16.89 20.54
CA ALA A 310 12.36 15.51 20.12
C ALA A 310 13.49 14.95 19.25
N SER A 311 13.49 13.63 19.07
CA SER A 311 14.40 12.96 18.14
C SER A 311 13.78 12.91 16.74
N HIS A 312 14.48 13.50 15.77
CA HIS A 312 14.05 13.63 14.38
C HIS A 312 14.97 12.87 13.43
N ASP A 313 14.40 12.31 12.38
CA ASP A 313 15.12 11.71 11.26
C ASP A 313 14.61 12.37 9.98
N LEU A 314 15.21 13.52 9.65
CA LEU A 314 14.79 14.35 8.52
C LEU A 314 14.96 13.64 7.18
N LEU A 315 15.92 12.71 7.08
CA LEU A 315 16.13 11.89 5.87
C LEU A 315 14.98 10.91 5.60
N ALA A 316 14.28 10.49 6.64
CA ALA A 316 13.06 9.67 6.53
C ALA A 316 11.77 10.49 6.72
N GLY A 317 11.89 11.78 7.05
CA GLY A 317 10.78 12.64 7.44
C GLY A 317 10.09 12.23 8.75
N GLN A 318 10.76 11.49 9.63
CA GLN A 318 10.14 10.92 10.82
C GLN A 318 10.44 11.73 12.08
N VAL A 319 9.46 11.81 12.99
CA VAL A 319 9.64 12.24 14.38
C VAL A 319 9.31 11.11 15.33
N ARG A 320 10.18 10.89 16.32
CA ARG A 320 9.97 9.86 17.34
C ARG A 320 9.09 10.40 18.46
N ILE A 321 7.95 9.75 18.66
CA ILE A 321 6.96 10.09 19.70
C ILE A 321 7.03 9.14 20.91
N GLY A 322 7.75 8.03 20.80
CA GLY A 322 7.92 7.11 21.92
C GLY A 322 8.46 5.74 21.54
N ARG A 323 7.92 4.70 22.18
CA ARG A 323 8.22 3.29 21.96
C ARG A 323 6.94 2.48 22.10
N TRP A 324 6.74 1.53 21.19
CA TRP A 324 5.65 0.57 21.25
C TRP A 324 5.88 -0.43 22.38
N THR A 325 4.80 -0.80 23.08
CA THR A 325 4.85 -1.80 24.14
C THR A 325 4.78 -3.21 23.56
N ALA A 326 5.57 -4.13 24.12
CA ALA A 326 5.54 -5.54 23.75
C ALA A 326 4.30 -6.21 24.38
N ALA A 327 3.15 -6.08 23.71
CA ALA A 327 1.91 -6.78 24.08
C ALA A 327 1.77 -8.09 23.28
N GLN A 328 1.12 -9.10 23.86
CA GLN A 328 0.91 -10.42 23.22
C GLN A 328 0.15 -10.32 21.89
N GLN A 329 -0.73 -9.32 21.74
CA GLN A 329 -1.53 -9.07 20.56
C GLN A 329 -0.83 -8.14 19.55
N ALA A 330 0.27 -7.48 19.95
CA ALA A 330 0.99 -6.57 19.06
C ALA A 330 1.76 -7.38 18.00
N PRO A 331 1.65 -7.04 16.70
CA PRO A 331 2.42 -7.72 15.67
C PRO A 331 3.92 -7.63 15.97
N LEU A 332 4.65 -8.72 15.71
CA LEU A 332 6.07 -8.84 16.05
C LEU A 332 6.94 -7.64 15.63
N PRO A 333 6.77 -7.01 14.44
CA PRO A 333 7.57 -5.84 14.06
C PRO A 333 7.39 -4.61 14.95
N TYR A 334 6.28 -4.50 15.70
CA TYR A 334 6.01 -3.37 16.58
C TYR A 334 6.49 -3.62 18.00
N GLN A 335 6.76 -4.87 18.39
CA GLN A 335 7.17 -5.15 19.76
C GLN A 335 8.51 -4.48 20.05
N ASP A 336 8.53 -3.62 21.08
CA ASP A 336 9.70 -2.85 21.50
C ASP A 336 10.27 -1.87 20.47
N ALA A 337 9.63 -1.70 19.31
CA ALA A 337 10.06 -0.78 18.27
C ALA A 337 9.85 0.69 18.69
N GLY A 338 10.69 1.61 18.20
CA GLY A 338 10.45 3.04 18.37
C GLY A 338 9.13 3.44 17.69
N ALA A 339 8.31 4.24 18.37
CA ALA A 339 7.08 4.77 17.80
C ALA A 339 7.38 6.12 17.14
N ALA A 340 6.97 6.26 15.88
CA ALA A 340 7.28 7.44 15.09
C ALA A 340 6.15 7.84 14.14
N LEU A 341 6.07 9.12 13.86
CA LEU A 341 5.18 9.68 12.84
C LEU A 341 6.03 10.14 11.66
N GLY A 342 5.66 9.70 10.46
CA GLY A 342 6.28 10.10 9.20
C GLY A 342 5.27 10.75 8.26
N PRO A 343 5.72 11.23 7.10
CA PRO A 343 4.84 11.86 6.10
C PRO A 343 3.71 10.94 5.65
N GLU A 344 3.92 9.61 5.66
CA GLU A 344 2.90 8.62 5.31
C GLU A 344 1.67 8.61 6.25
N VAL A 345 1.82 9.09 7.48
CA VAL A 345 0.71 9.22 8.46
C VAL A 345 0.28 10.67 8.59
N LEU A 346 1.23 11.61 8.63
CA LEU A 346 0.91 13.03 8.78
C LEU A 346 0.16 13.59 7.56
N GLY A 347 0.39 13.05 6.36
CA GLY A 347 -0.33 13.44 5.15
C GLY A 347 -1.82 13.06 5.11
N THR A 348 -2.30 12.22 6.03
CA THR A 348 -3.72 11.80 6.08
C THR A 348 -4.56 12.54 7.12
N SER A 349 -3.97 13.46 7.89
CA SER A 349 -4.50 14.08 9.13
C SER A 349 -4.25 13.26 10.40
N LEU A 350 -4.13 13.96 11.53
CA LEU A 350 -3.88 13.40 12.85
C LEU A 350 -4.87 13.99 13.86
N LEU A 351 -5.61 13.14 14.57
CA LEU A 351 -6.51 13.54 15.66
C LEU A 351 -6.00 12.97 17.00
N ALA A 352 -5.75 13.86 17.96
CA ALA A 352 -5.25 13.50 19.29
C ALA A 352 -6.33 13.72 20.36
N VAL A 353 -6.92 12.64 20.87
CA VAL A 353 -7.98 12.68 21.89
C VAL A 353 -7.46 12.10 23.21
N GLY A 354 -7.77 12.76 24.32
CA GLY A 354 -7.39 12.30 25.65
C GLY A 354 -7.80 13.30 26.74
N PRO A 355 -7.84 12.89 28.01
CA PRO A 355 -8.24 13.76 29.11
C PRO A 355 -7.27 14.95 29.28
N PRO A 356 -7.68 16.02 29.97
CA PRO A 356 -6.77 17.10 30.36
C PRO A 356 -5.54 16.53 31.10
N GLY A 357 -4.35 17.07 30.82
CA GLY A 357 -3.10 16.61 31.43
C GLY A 357 -2.50 15.31 30.87
N SER A 358 -3.13 14.64 29.90
CA SER A 358 -2.61 13.40 29.30
C SER A 358 -1.36 13.57 28.41
N GLY A 359 -0.79 14.77 28.35
CA GLY A 359 0.42 15.04 27.55
C GLY A 359 0.20 15.25 26.05
N LYS A 360 -1.03 15.50 25.57
CA LYS A 360 -1.33 15.72 24.13
C LYS A 360 -0.40 16.77 23.49
N THR A 361 -0.24 17.91 24.15
CA THR A 361 0.60 18.99 23.62
C THR A 361 2.08 18.59 23.66
N ARG A 362 2.60 18.31 24.87
CA ARG A 362 4.02 18.05 25.08
C ARG A 362 4.58 16.78 24.42
N ALA A 363 3.82 15.69 24.41
CA ALA A 363 4.31 14.39 23.93
C ALA A 363 4.02 14.13 22.44
N LEU A 364 3.15 14.94 21.82
CA LEU A 364 2.70 14.71 20.45
C LEU A 364 2.72 15.98 19.61
N VAL A 365 1.97 17.02 19.98
CA VAL A 365 1.85 18.24 19.16
C VAL A 365 3.19 18.98 19.07
N GLU A 366 3.86 19.26 20.19
CA GLU A 366 5.16 19.94 20.24
C GLU A 366 6.22 19.23 19.35
N PRO A 367 6.48 17.91 19.50
CA PRO A 367 7.38 17.17 18.61
C PRO A 367 6.99 17.24 17.13
N VAL A 368 5.69 17.13 16.81
CA VAL A 368 5.21 17.15 15.42
C VAL A 368 5.38 18.55 14.82
N THR A 369 5.03 19.60 15.55
CA THR A 369 5.24 20.99 15.12
C THR A 369 6.72 21.28 14.92
N GLU A 370 7.58 20.84 15.84
CA GLU A 370 9.04 20.96 15.70
C GLU A 370 9.56 20.21 14.45
N ALA A 371 9.06 19.01 14.18
CA ALA A 371 9.43 18.23 13.00
C ALA A 371 8.98 18.92 11.70
N LEU A 372 7.77 19.48 11.67
CA LEU A 372 7.25 20.22 10.51
C LEU A 372 8.03 21.53 10.28
N ALA A 373 8.42 22.23 11.34
CA ALA A 373 9.28 23.41 11.24
C ALA A 373 10.67 23.06 10.69
N LEU A 374 11.27 21.95 11.14
CA LEU A 374 12.53 21.45 10.55
C LEU A 374 12.36 21.07 9.07
N GLN A 375 11.26 20.42 8.70
CA GLN A 375 10.95 20.08 7.31
C GLN A 375 10.75 21.34 6.45
N ALA A 376 10.16 22.40 7.00
CA ALA A 376 10.02 23.69 6.32
C ALA A 376 11.39 24.32 6.00
N LEU A 377 12.35 24.25 6.92
CA LEU A 377 13.73 24.68 6.65
C LEU A 377 14.43 23.90 5.53
N THR A 378 13.95 22.69 5.19
CA THR A 378 14.44 21.90 4.05
C THR A 378 13.72 22.21 2.73
N GLY A 379 12.71 23.09 2.75
CA GLY A 379 11.83 23.36 1.62
C GLY A 379 10.86 22.23 1.29
N ALA A 380 10.61 21.31 2.22
CA ALA A 380 9.73 20.16 2.01
C ALA A 380 8.24 20.48 2.23
N CYS A 381 7.93 21.41 3.14
CA CYS A 381 6.56 21.79 3.48
C CYS A 381 6.48 23.24 3.99
N ALA A 382 5.26 23.75 4.11
CA ALA A 382 4.93 24.92 4.91
C ALA A 382 4.11 24.48 6.14
N VAL A 383 4.24 25.18 7.25
CA VAL A 383 3.52 24.86 8.49
C VAL A 383 2.88 26.12 9.07
N VAL A 384 1.60 26.02 9.41
CA VAL A 384 0.88 27.02 10.21
C VAL A 384 0.46 26.34 11.51
N ALA A 385 0.82 26.95 12.63
CA ALA A 385 0.52 26.42 13.95
C ALA A 385 -0.36 27.42 14.70
N VAL A 386 -1.51 26.94 15.18
CA VAL A 386 -2.46 27.74 15.96
C VAL A 386 -2.45 27.25 17.40
N SER A 387 -2.25 28.16 18.35
CA SER A 387 -2.21 27.85 19.77
C SER A 387 -3.02 28.85 20.58
N ALA A 388 -3.58 28.39 21.71
CA ALA A 388 -4.24 29.28 22.66
C ALA A 388 -3.22 30.23 23.33
N PRO A 389 -3.65 31.44 23.74
CA PRO A 389 -2.81 32.36 24.49
C PRO A 389 -2.17 31.67 25.72
N GLY A 390 -0.86 31.81 25.88
CA GLY A 390 -0.12 31.23 27.01
C GLY A 390 0.19 29.72 26.91
N ALA A 391 -0.19 29.06 25.82
CA ALA A 391 0.10 27.63 25.57
C ALA A 391 0.84 27.42 24.24
N PRO A 392 2.06 27.98 24.07
CA PRO A 392 2.80 27.87 22.81
C PRO A 392 3.14 26.42 22.49
N VAL A 393 2.94 26.03 21.24
CA VAL A 393 3.25 24.68 20.71
C VAL A 393 4.71 24.51 20.29
N CYS A 394 5.45 25.60 20.13
CA CYS A 394 6.90 25.62 19.92
C CYS A 394 7.44 27.00 20.34
N ALA A 395 8.76 27.16 20.33
CA ALA A 395 9.36 28.47 20.52
C ALA A 395 9.10 29.37 19.30
N ASP A 396 8.88 30.67 19.53
CA ASP A 396 8.57 31.64 18.48
C ASP A 396 9.66 31.71 17.40
N ASP A 397 10.92 31.44 17.74
CA ASP A 397 12.05 31.44 16.82
C ASP A 397 12.08 30.25 15.85
N ALA A 398 11.13 29.31 15.98
CA ALA A 398 10.92 28.22 15.03
C ALA A 398 10.05 28.63 13.84
N PHE A 399 9.39 29.79 13.90
CA PHE A 399 8.49 30.27 12.85
C PHE A 399 9.04 31.53 12.19
N ASP A 400 8.80 31.68 10.88
CA ASP A 400 9.21 32.87 10.14
C ASP A 400 8.31 34.08 10.47
N VAL A 401 7.04 33.82 10.78
CA VAL A 401 6.01 34.82 11.08
C VAL A 401 5.24 34.35 12.31
N VAL A 402 5.10 35.23 13.30
CA VAL A 402 4.30 35.01 14.50
C VAL A 402 3.26 36.13 14.59
N VAL A 403 1.98 35.74 14.58
CA VAL A 403 0.85 36.65 14.74
C VAL A 403 0.24 36.44 16.11
N ARG A 404 0.25 37.47 16.95
CA ARG A 404 -0.39 37.48 18.28
C ARG A 404 -1.59 38.43 18.24
N ILE A 405 -2.75 37.87 17.95
CA ILE A 405 -4.01 38.63 17.84
C ILE A 405 -4.28 39.37 19.16
N GLY A 406 -4.43 40.70 19.08
CA GLY A 406 -4.70 41.56 20.24
C GLY A 406 -3.48 41.93 21.10
N ASP A 407 -2.28 41.46 20.76
CA ASP A 407 -1.04 41.86 21.43
C ASP A 407 -0.40 43.05 20.69
N PRO A 408 -0.29 44.24 21.30
CA PRO A 408 0.32 45.41 20.66
C PRO A 408 1.81 45.24 20.38
N ALA A 409 2.47 44.24 20.99
CA ALA A 409 3.86 43.90 20.70
C ALA A 409 4.02 42.98 19.48
N SER A 410 2.91 42.49 18.89
CA SER A 410 2.94 41.66 17.69
C SER A 410 3.45 42.48 16.50
N VAL A 411 4.48 41.96 15.81
CA VAL A 411 5.00 42.59 14.58
C VAL A 411 4.06 42.39 13.39
N HIS A 412 3.30 41.29 13.41
CA HIS A 412 2.37 40.91 12.36
C HIS A 412 0.94 40.84 12.90
N ASP A 413 -0.01 41.18 12.05
CA ASP A 413 -1.44 41.08 12.33
C ASP A 413 -2.15 40.40 11.14
N LEU A 414 -3.39 39.94 11.34
CA LEU A 414 -4.21 39.36 10.29
C LEU A 414 -5.12 40.42 9.68
N ASP A 415 -5.07 40.56 8.37
CA ASP A 415 -6.06 41.35 7.64
C ASP A 415 -7.36 40.55 7.49
N PRO A 416 -8.48 40.97 8.13
CA PRO A 416 -9.77 40.30 8.00
C PRO A 416 -10.33 40.32 6.57
N TYR A 417 -9.83 41.21 5.71
CA TYR A 417 -10.30 41.36 4.32
C TYR A 417 -9.45 40.62 3.29
N ALA A 418 -8.42 39.89 3.73
CA ALA A 418 -7.54 39.08 2.91
C ALA A 418 -6.95 39.83 1.69
N GLU A 419 -6.58 41.10 1.87
CA GLU A 419 -6.08 41.99 0.81
C GLU A 419 -7.04 42.17 -0.40
N SER A 420 -8.32 41.81 -0.24
CA SER A 420 -9.31 41.98 -1.30
C SER A 420 -9.54 43.46 -1.58
N ASP A 421 -9.72 43.79 -2.86
CA ASP A 421 -10.16 45.10 -3.32
C ASP A 421 -11.61 45.07 -3.82
N ASP A 422 -12.38 44.03 -3.51
CA ASP A 422 -13.79 43.91 -3.88
C ASP A 422 -14.63 43.69 -2.60
N PRO A 423 -15.63 44.54 -2.30
CA PRO A 423 -16.48 44.38 -1.13
C PRO A 423 -17.25 43.05 -1.10
N ASP A 424 -17.63 42.50 -2.26
CA ASP A 424 -18.39 41.25 -2.33
C ASP A 424 -17.49 40.05 -2.03
N ASP A 425 -16.26 40.03 -2.57
CA ASP A 425 -15.26 39.00 -2.25
C ASP A 425 -14.83 39.08 -0.79
N ALA A 426 -14.60 40.29 -0.27
CA ALA A 426 -14.29 40.52 1.14
C ALA A 426 -15.42 40.03 2.06
N ALA A 427 -16.68 40.27 1.67
CA ALA A 427 -17.86 39.79 2.38
C ALA A 427 -17.96 38.26 2.36
N ALA A 428 -17.63 37.63 1.22
CA ALA A 428 -17.63 36.17 1.09
C ALA A 428 -16.62 35.51 2.04
N ILE A 429 -15.38 36.01 2.04
CA ILE A 429 -14.29 35.50 2.89
C ILE A 429 -14.63 35.69 4.38
N LEU A 430 -15.10 36.89 4.75
CA LEU A 430 -15.50 37.17 6.13
C LEU A 430 -16.70 36.34 6.59
N ALA A 431 -17.68 36.13 5.72
CA ALA A 431 -18.83 35.29 6.05
C ALA A 431 -18.38 33.85 6.31
N GLU A 432 -17.49 33.29 5.50
CA GLU A 432 -16.96 31.94 5.72
C GLU A 432 -16.25 31.83 7.07
N ALA A 433 -15.43 32.83 7.42
CA ALA A 433 -14.71 32.87 8.70
C ALA A 433 -15.62 33.03 9.92
N LEU A 434 -16.66 33.87 9.84
CA LEU A 434 -17.54 34.21 10.97
C LEU A 434 -18.72 33.25 11.14
N VAL A 435 -19.22 32.64 10.07
CA VAL A 435 -20.40 31.76 10.10
C VAL A 435 -20.07 30.31 10.41
N GLY A 436 -18.84 29.84 10.20
CA GLY A 436 -18.49 28.41 10.03
C GLY A 436 -19.22 27.35 10.87
N ASP A 437 -19.56 27.61 12.13
CA ASP A 437 -20.24 26.69 13.06
C ASP A 437 -21.67 27.14 13.48
N LEU A 438 -22.22 28.19 12.87
CA LEU A 438 -23.55 28.73 13.15
C LEU A 438 -24.62 28.01 12.32
N ASP A 439 -25.30 27.04 12.92
CA ASP A 439 -26.43 26.31 12.30
C ASP A 439 -27.65 27.21 12.00
N THR A 440 -27.74 28.37 12.66
CA THR A 440 -28.90 29.27 12.61
C THR A 440 -28.81 30.33 11.52
N VAL A 441 -27.64 30.53 10.91
CA VAL A 441 -27.39 31.58 9.90
C VAL A 441 -26.93 30.93 8.61
N GLY A 442 -27.69 31.11 7.53
CA GLY A 442 -27.26 30.65 6.20
C GLY A 442 -26.09 31.48 5.69
N ALA A 443 -25.05 30.82 5.16
CA ALA A 443 -23.85 31.47 4.62
C ALA A 443 -24.18 32.61 3.63
N GLN A 444 -25.12 32.40 2.71
CA GLN A 444 -25.57 33.44 1.76
C GLN A 444 -26.18 34.68 2.43
N GLY A 445 -26.90 34.49 3.55
CA GLY A 445 -27.48 35.61 4.30
C GLY A 445 -26.40 36.46 4.96
N ALA A 446 -25.37 35.81 5.51
CA ALA A 446 -24.20 36.50 6.08
C ALA A 446 -23.39 37.25 5.02
N VAL A 447 -23.12 36.63 3.87
CA VAL A 447 -22.45 37.30 2.73
C VAL A 447 -23.23 38.54 2.31
N THR A 448 -24.55 38.42 2.13
CA THR A 448 -25.39 39.55 1.72
C THR A 448 -25.37 40.67 2.75
N ALA A 449 -25.48 40.33 4.05
CA ALA A 449 -25.47 41.32 5.13
C ALA A 449 -24.12 42.05 5.23
N LEU A 450 -23.01 41.34 5.03
CA LEU A 450 -21.67 41.93 5.00
C LEU A 450 -21.45 42.79 3.76
N ALA A 451 -21.82 42.32 2.56
CA ALA A 451 -21.70 43.06 1.31
C ALA A 451 -22.45 44.41 1.37
N GLN A 452 -23.68 44.39 1.87
CA GLN A 452 -24.52 45.58 2.06
C GLN A 452 -23.97 46.57 3.11
N LEU A 453 -22.92 46.23 3.85
CA LEU A 453 -22.23 47.12 4.79
C LEU A 453 -20.83 47.53 4.27
N LEU A 454 -20.08 46.58 3.72
CA LEU A 454 -18.70 46.81 3.24
C LEU A 454 -18.66 47.71 2.00
N GLY A 455 -19.55 47.46 1.02
CA GLY A 455 -19.64 48.28 -0.19
C GLY A 455 -19.95 49.75 0.13
N PRO A 456 -21.02 50.05 0.87
CA PRO A 456 -21.37 51.41 1.25
C PRO A 456 -20.31 52.10 2.12
N PHE A 457 -19.69 51.39 3.07
CA PHE A 457 -18.62 51.96 3.89
C PHE A 457 -17.40 52.36 3.06
N ARG A 458 -16.95 51.48 2.15
CA ARG A 458 -15.80 51.76 1.30
C ARG A 458 -16.06 52.86 0.29
N ALA A 459 -17.28 52.98 -0.24
CA ALA A 459 -17.65 54.07 -1.14
C ALA A 459 -17.52 55.46 -0.51
N VAL A 460 -17.67 55.57 0.81
CA VAL A 460 -17.52 56.83 1.56
C VAL A 460 -16.08 57.02 2.06
N HIS A 461 -15.47 55.98 2.63
CA HIS A 461 -14.21 56.10 3.36
C HIS A 461 -12.96 55.69 2.56
N GLY A 462 -13.13 55.09 1.38
CA GLY A 462 -12.02 54.60 0.54
C GLY A 462 -11.25 53.41 1.12
N ARG A 463 -11.71 52.86 2.24
CA ARG A 463 -11.14 51.70 2.95
C ARG A 463 -12.24 50.82 3.51
N PHE A 464 -11.91 49.59 3.91
CA PHE A 464 -12.81 48.77 4.71
C PHE A 464 -12.87 49.23 6.17
N PRO A 465 -13.96 48.91 6.90
CA PRO A 465 -14.08 49.25 8.31
C PRO A 465 -13.00 48.52 9.14
N SER A 466 -12.63 49.06 10.29
CA SER A 466 -11.88 48.32 11.31
C SER A 466 -12.81 47.34 12.04
N LEU A 467 -12.27 46.34 12.75
CA LEU A 467 -13.12 45.38 13.48
C LEU A 467 -14.14 46.04 14.44
N PRO A 468 -13.79 47.09 15.22
CA PRO A 468 -14.78 47.80 16.04
C PRO A 468 -15.84 48.55 15.22
N GLU A 469 -15.47 49.16 14.09
CA GLU A 469 -16.41 49.83 13.19
C GLU A 469 -17.36 48.81 12.53
N LEU A 470 -16.84 47.66 12.11
CA LEU A 470 -17.62 46.56 11.54
C LEU A 470 -18.59 45.98 12.57
N HIS A 471 -18.13 45.78 13.81
CA HIS A 471 -19.00 45.37 14.91
C HIS A 471 -20.16 46.34 15.11
N ALA A 472 -19.90 47.66 15.16
CA ALA A 472 -20.96 48.67 15.34
C ALA A 472 -21.97 48.69 14.16
N LEU A 473 -21.49 48.49 12.93
CA LEU A 473 -22.34 48.38 11.74
C LEU A 473 -23.21 47.12 11.76
N LEU A 474 -22.64 45.97 12.13
CA LEU A 474 -23.36 44.69 12.21
C LEU A 474 -24.36 44.64 13.37
N ALA A 475 -24.01 45.24 14.51
CA ALA A 475 -24.89 45.41 15.66
C ALA A 475 -26.10 46.30 15.35
N GLY A 476 -26.05 47.06 14.25
CA GLY A 476 -27.15 47.90 13.79
C GLY A 476 -27.26 49.21 14.57
N GLU A 477 -26.14 49.77 15.03
CA GLU A 477 -26.15 51.03 15.77
C GLU A 477 -26.71 52.17 14.90
N GLU A 478 -27.89 52.68 15.29
CA GLU A 478 -28.66 53.66 14.52
C GLU A 478 -27.83 54.91 14.18
N THR A 479 -27.00 55.38 15.13
CA THR A 479 -26.18 56.58 14.90
C THR A 479 -25.07 56.37 13.87
N VAL A 480 -24.56 55.14 13.72
CA VAL A 480 -23.48 54.81 12.77
C VAL A 480 -24.07 54.63 11.38
N LEU A 481 -25.18 53.88 11.27
CA LEU A 481 -25.87 53.67 10.00
C LEU A 481 -26.45 54.97 9.42
N THR A 482 -27.02 55.84 10.27
CA THR A 482 -27.55 57.15 9.84
C THR A 482 -26.43 58.04 9.29
N ARG A 483 -25.29 58.12 10.00
CA ARG A 483 -24.11 58.88 9.53
C ARG A 483 -23.57 58.36 8.21
N LEU A 484 -23.51 57.04 8.03
CA LEU A 484 -23.09 56.44 6.77
C LEU A 484 -24.07 56.76 5.63
N GLY A 485 -25.38 56.70 5.89
CA GLY A 485 -26.42 57.06 4.93
C GLY A 485 -26.38 58.53 4.51
N GLU A 486 -26.17 59.46 5.45
CA GLU A 486 -25.98 60.89 5.17
C GLU A 486 -24.73 61.15 4.32
N ALA A 487 -23.62 60.45 4.62
CA ALA A 487 -22.38 60.57 3.86
C ALA A 487 -22.52 60.04 2.42
N LEU A 488 -23.22 58.92 2.22
CA LEU A 488 -23.55 58.39 0.88
C LEU A 488 -24.45 59.32 0.08
N ALA A 489 -25.39 59.99 0.75
CA ALA A 489 -26.24 61.00 0.13
C ALA A 489 -25.42 62.21 -0.33
N ALA A 490 -24.47 62.66 0.50
CA ALA A 490 -23.57 63.76 0.15
C ALA A 490 -22.60 63.41 -0.99
N SER A 491 -22.19 62.13 -1.10
CA SER A 491 -21.28 61.66 -2.14
C SER A 491 -21.97 61.29 -3.46
N GLY A 492 -23.31 61.28 -3.52
CA GLY A 492 -24.09 60.94 -4.71
C GLY A 492 -24.12 59.45 -5.07
N ASN A 493 -23.80 58.56 -4.14
CA ASN A 493 -23.74 57.11 -4.38
C ASN A 493 -25.11 56.43 -4.17
N ASP A 494 -26.06 56.69 -5.06
CA ASP A 494 -27.45 56.23 -4.92
C ASP A 494 -27.62 54.70 -4.89
N VAL A 495 -26.75 53.95 -5.57
CA VAL A 495 -26.78 52.48 -5.59
C VAL A 495 -26.42 51.93 -4.21
N MET A 496 -25.28 52.35 -3.65
CA MET A 496 -24.81 51.95 -2.33
C MET A 496 -25.77 52.39 -1.21
N ARG A 497 -26.42 53.55 -1.38
CA ARG A 497 -27.47 54.01 -0.47
C ARG A 497 -28.67 53.05 -0.45
N ARG A 498 -29.11 52.54 -1.61
CA ARG A 498 -30.21 51.56 -1.68
C ARG A 498 -29.84 50.24 -1.01
N GLU A 499 -28.59 49.82 -1.11
CA GLU A 499 -28.09 48.61 -0.43
C GLU A 499 -28.09 48.79 1.10
N LEU A 500 -27.61 49.94 1.59
CA LEU A 500 -27.66 50.27 3.00
C LEU A 500 -29.11 50.35 3.53
N ASP A 501 -30.02 50.98 2.77
CA ASP A 501 -31.44 51.03 3.11
C ASP A 501 -32.07 49.63 3.14
N ALA A 502 -31.64 48.72 2.25
CA ALA A 502 -32.07 47.32 2.28
C ALA A 502 -31.59 46.62 3.57
N ARG A 503 -30.34 46.84 3.98
CA ARG A 503 -29.79 46.31 5.24
C ARG A 503 -30.52 46.84 6.46
N VAL A 504 -30.80 48.16 6.52
CA VAL A 504 -31.54 48.78 7.63
C VAL A 504 -32.93 48.15 7.79
N ARG A 505 -33.65 47.87 6.68
CA ARG A 505 -34.95 47.19 6.73
C ARG A 505 -34.88 45.74 7.21
N GLN A 506 -33.77 45.06 6.94
CA GLN A 506 -33.56 43.67 7.36
C GLN A 506 -33.06 43.57 8.80
N THR A 507 -32.51 44.65 9.35
CA THR A 507 -31.97 44.69 10.70
C THR A 507 -33.09 44.45 11.72
N GLY A 508 -32.94 43.42 12.55
CA GLY A 508 -33.94 43.03 13.54
C GLY A 508 -35.10 42.17 13.02
N ALA A 509 -35.08 41.77 11.75
CA ALA A 509 -36.03 40.79 11.21
C ALA A 509 -35.69 39.35 11.70
N PRO A 510 -36.69 38.43 11.77
CA PRO A 510 -36.41 37.02 12.07
C PRO A 510 -35.47 36.42 11.01
N GLY A 511 -34.31 35.92 11.44
CA GLY A 511 -33.27 35.37 10.54
C GLY A 511 -32.18 36.38 10.12
N ASP A 512 -32.13 37.56 10.75
CA ASP A 512 -31.04 38.52 10.53
C ASP A 512 -29.68 37.96 10.98
N ALA A 513 -28.72 37.89 10.05
CA ALA A 513 -27.36 37.46 10.31
C ALA A 513 -26.54 38.51 11.09
N GLY A 514 -26.89 39.80 11.01
CA GLY A 514 -26.03 40.89 11.49
C GLY A 514 -25.70 40.82 12.96
N ARG A 515 -26.68 40.54 13.83
CA ARG A 515 -26.45 40.44 15.27
C ARG A 515 -25.60 39.23 15.66
N ALA A 516 -25.85 38.07 15.03
CA ALA A 516 -25.05 36.86 15.28
C ALA A 516 -23.59 37.04 14.81
N LEU A 517 -23.38 37.77 13.70
CA LEU A 517 -22.05 38.13 13.23
C LEU A 517 -21.36 39.17 14.14
N ALA A 518 -22.09 40.15 14.66
CA ALA A 518 -21.56 41.11 15.63
C ALA A 518 -21.12 40.39 16.92
N ASP A 519 -21.95 39.48 17.45
CA ASP A 519 -21.64 38.69 18.64
C ASP A 519 -20.39 37.79 18.47
N ARG A 520 -20.01 37.43 17.23
CA ARG A 520 -18.77 36.68 16.92
C ARG A 520 -17.52 37.56 16.85
N LEU A 521 -17.70 38.85 16.56
CA LEU A 521 -16.61 39.82 16.52
C LEU A 521 -16.29 40.42 17.90
N ALA A 522 -17.24 40.34 18.83
CA ALA A 522 -17.09 40.74 20.23
C ALA A 522 -16.25 39.72 21.01
#